data_AF-A0A7S2GUS3-F1
#
_entry.id   AF-A0A7S2GUS3-F1
#
_cell.length_a   1.000
_cell.length_b   1.000
_cell.length_c   1.000
_cell.angle_alpha   90.00
_cell.angle_beta   90.00
_cell.angle_gamma   90.00
#
_symmetry.space_group_name_H-M   'P 1'
#
loop_
_entity.id
_entity.type
_entity.pdbx_description
1 polymer ?
#
loop_
_entity_poly.entity_id
_entity_poly.type
_entity_poly.pdbx_seq_one_letter_code
_entity_poly.pdbx_strand_id
1 'polypeptide(L)'
;EAAPGGQWGEMKVVVNCGDMKLEVPCGSGKQHMRWLALVVATRMQKEQYPHAFRVPQRMLNHEGVVLRPRAIVCENLEDGEEVTVELRQGATIPEDDFESREWLEEAYGPQSNLMECRIRWKVDSRLPAQDIPKMVRGDFEVAPRWQGVYPQKD
;
A
#
# COMPACT_ATOMS: atom_id res chain seq x y z
N GLU A 1 -24.63 32.49 1.59
CA GLU A 1 -23.65 32.12 0.55
C GLU A 1 -23.35 30.63 0.66
N ALA A 2 -23.71 29.86 -0.36
CA ALA A 2 -23.23 28.49 -0.49
C ALA A 2 -21.79 28.56 -1.02
N ALA A 3 -20.85 27.92 -0.34
CA ALA A 3 -19.49 27.80 -0.84
C ALA A 3 -19.53 27.13 -2.23
N PRO A 4 -18.78 27.63 -3.23
CA PRO A 4 -18.72 26.99 -4.53
C PRO A 4 -18.22 25.56 -4.32
N GLY A 5 -19.07 24.59 -4.67
CA GLY A 5 -18.72 23.18 -4.72
C GLY A 5 -17.64 22.99 -5.75
N GLY A 6 -16.38 23.15 -5.32
CA GLY A 6 -15.22 22.81 -6.11
C GLY A 6 -15.34 21.34 -6.46
N GLN A 7 -15.56 21.07 -7.74
CA GLN A 7 -15.38 19.74 -8.32
C GLN A 7 -13.87 19.48 -8.18
N TRP A 8 -13.46 18.90 -7.05
CA TRP A 8 -12.09 18.44 -6.86
C TRP A 8 -11.84 17.46 -8.00
N GLY A 9 -10.98 17.84 -8.95
CA GLY A 9 -10.63 16.98 -10.07
C GLY A 9 -10.17 15.65 -9.50
N GLU A 10 -10.94 14.59 -9.73
CA GLU A 10 -10.57 13.26 -9.27
C GLU A 10 -9.41 12.81 -10.15
N MET A 11 -8.20 12.90 -9.60
CA MET A 11 -6.98 12.41 -10.26
C MET A 11 -7.21 10.96 -10.67
N LYS A 12 -6.81 10.63 -11.89
CA LYS A 12 -6.81 9.28 -12.43
C LYS A 12 -5.42 8.92 -12.94
N VAL A 13 -5.10 7.64 -12.88
CA VAL A 13 -3.84 7.11 -13.43
C VAL A 13 -4.19 5.97 -14.38
N VAL A 14 -3.52 5.95 -15.52
CA VAL A 14 -3.69 4.91 -16.53
C VAL A 14 -2.63 3.85 -16.29
N VAL A 15 -3.05 2.62 -16.00
CA VAL A 15 -2.15 1.54 -15.62
C VAL A 15 -2.16 0.43 -16.65
N ASN A 16 -0.99 0.14 -17.20
CA ASN A 16 -0.73 -1.04 -18.02
C ASN A 16 -0.32 -2.21 -17.10
N CYS A 17 -0.96 -3.37 -17.25
CA CYS A 17 -0.67 -4.56 -16.44
C CYS A 17 -0.85 -5.81 -17.31
N GLY A 18 0.27 -6.36 -17.79
CA GLY A 18 0.23 -7.43 -18.80
C GLY A 18 -0.39 -6.94 -20.10
N ASP A 19 -1.49 -7.58 -20.51
CA ASP A 19 -2.28 -7.26 -21.70
C ASP A 19 -3.45 -6.29 -21.43
N MET A 20 -3.61 -5.84 -20.19
CA MET A 20 -4.71 -4.95 -19.78
C MET A 20 -4.24 -3.51 -19.57
N LYS A 21 -5.10 -2.57 -19.96
CA LYS A 21 -4.97 -1.14 -19.69
C LYS A 21 -6.17 -0.68 -18.87
N LEU A 22 -5.91 -0.15 -17.67
CA LEU A 22 -6.93 0.18 -16.67
C LEU A 22 -6.85 1.65 -16.30
N GLU A 23 -7.98 2.35 -16.34
CA GLU A 23 -8.09 3.68 -15.74
C GLU A 23 -8.46 3.53 -14.24
N VAL A 24 -7.59 4.02 -13.37
CA VAL A 24 -7.77 3.92 -11.91
C VAL A 24 -8.02 5.31 -11.32
N PRO A 25 -9.23 5.58 -10.80
CA PRO A 25 -9.49 6.81 -10.08
C PRO A 25 -8.75 6.78 -8.73
N CYS A 26 -7.95 7.83 -8.50
CA CYS A 26 -7.15 8.05 -7.30
C CYS A 26 -7.72 9.15 -6.39
N GLY A 27 -8.76 9.87 -6.84
CA GLY A 27 -9.39 10.95 -6.07
C GLY A 27 -8.40 12.09 -5.83
N SER A 28 -7.99 12.30 -4.57
CA SER A 28 -6.96 13.32 -4.26
C SER A 28 -5.51 12.89 -4.54
N GLY A 29 -5.28 11.62 -4.90
CA GLY A 29 -3.93 11.08 -5.16
C GLY A 29 -3.02 10.98 -3.94
N LYS A 30 -3.54 11.15 -2.72
CA LYS A 30 -2.77 11.08 -1.46
C LYS A 30 -2.41 9.66 -1.02
N GLN A 31 -2.78 8.65 -1.80
CA GLN A 31 -2.44 7.26 -1.50
C GLN A 31 -1.01 6.94 -2.01
N HIS A 32 -0.43 5.86 -1.49
CA HIS A 32 0.88 5.39 -1.94
C HIS A 32 0.79 4.58 -3.24
N MET A 33 1.88 4.53 -4.01
CA MET A 33 2.01 3.68 -5.20
C MET A 33 1.68 2.21 -4.94
N ARG A 34 2.03 1.67 -3.76
CA ARG A 34 1.66 0.31 -3.33
C ARG A 34 0.15 0.08 -3.36
N TRP A 35 -0.63 1.08 -2.93
CA TRP A 35 -2.09 0.99 -2.95
C TRP A 35 -2.60 0.93 -4.39
N LEU A 36 -2.11 1.81 -5.28
CA LEU A 36 -2.48 1.82 -6.69
C LEU A 36 -2.20 0.46 -7.35
N ALA A 37 -1.00 -0.08 -7.13
CA ALA A 37 -0.62 -1.38 -7.66
C ALA A 37 -1.50 -2.54 -7.11
N LEU A 38 -1.87 -2.51 -5.82
CA LEU A 38 -2.78 -3.50 -5.23
C LEU A 38 -4.20 -3.42 -5.79
N VAL A 39 -4.70 -2.21 -6.06
CA VAL A 39 -6.01 -2.01 -6.72
C VAL A 39 -5.99 -2.64 -8.11
N VAL A 40 -4.93 -2.41 -8.87
CA VAL A 40 -4.72 -3.00 -10.20
C VAL A 40 -4.66 -4.52 -10.13
N ALA A 41 -3.85 -5.08 -9.21
CA ALA A 41 -3.77 -6.52 -9.00
C ALA A 41 -5.14 -7.16 -8.67
N THR A 42 -5.93 -6.50 -7.83
CA THR A 42 -7.28 -6.97 -7.46
C THR A 42 -8.25 -6.92 -8.65
N ARG A 43 -8.14 -5.90 -9.51
CA ARG A 43 -8.95 -5.81 -10.74
C ARG A 43 -8.54 -6.90 -11.73
N MET A 44 -7.24 -7.09 -11.97
CA MET A 44 -6.70 -8.16 -12.82
C MET A 44 -7.20 -9.54 -12.41
N GLN A 45 -7.22 -9.84 -11.10
CA GLN A 45 -7.73 -11.10 -10.57
C GLN A 45 -9.19 -11.36 -10.98
N LYS A 46 -10.03 -10.32 -11.01
CA LYS A 46 -11.45 -10.46 -11.36
C LYS A 46 -11.65 -10.73 -12.85
N GLU A 47 -10.81 -10.13 -13.69
CA GLU A 47 -10.94 -10.19 -15.16
C GLU A 47 -10.27 -11.43 -15.75
N GLN A 48 -9.20 -11.94 -15.15
CA GLN A 48 -8.43 -13.06 -15.69
C GLN A 48 -8.70 -14.39 -14.95
N TYR A 49 -8.96 -15.43 -15.73
CA TYR A 49 -9.02 -16.81 -15.25
C TYR A 49 -7.67 -17.52 -15.51
N PRO A 50 -7.11 -18.29 -14.54
CA PRO A 50 -7.64 -18.53 -13.20
C PRO A 50 -7.52 -17.29 -12.32
N HIS A 51 -8.48 -17.11 -11.39
CA HIS A 51 -8.55 -15.99 -10.45
C HIS A 51 -7.48 -16.03 -9.35
N ALA A 52 -6.23 -16.31 -9.72
CA ALA A 52 -5.09 -16.31 -8.83
C ALA A 52 -4.80 -14.86 -8.42
N PHE A 53 -4.87 -14.58 -7.11
CA PHE A 53 -4.45 -13.30 -6.59
C PHE A 53 -2.93 -13.20 -6.68
N ARG A 54 -2.44 -12.39 -7.62
CA ARG A 54 -1.01 -12.11 -7.78
C ARG A 54 -0.70 -10.79 -7.09
N VAL A 55 0.33 -10.79 -6.26
CA VAL A 55 0.81 -9.55 -5.64
C VAL A 55 1.59 -8.71 -6.65
N PRO A 56 1.51 -7.38 -6.58
CA PRO A 56 2.42 -6.51 -7.33
C PRO A 56 3.87 -6.80 -6.98
N GLN A 57 4.70 -6.90 -8.00
CA GLN A 57 6.14 -7.10 -7.87
C GLN A 57 6.88 -5.75 -7.93
N ARG A 58 6.49 -4.88 -8.86
CA ARG A 58 6.98 -3.50 -8.98
C ARG A 58 6.02 -2.64 -9.81
N MET A 59 6.27 -1.34 -9.80
CA MET A 59 5.59 -0.38 -10.67
C MET A 59 6.63 0.49 -11.37
N LEU A 60 6.43 0.73 -12.66
CA LEU A 60 7.35 1.46 -13.53
C LEU A 60 6.65 2.69 -14.10
N ASN A 61 7.39 3.78 -14.29
CA ASN A 61 6.90 4.91 -15.09
C ASN A 61 6.98 4.59 -16.60
N HIS A 62 6.62 5.55 -17.44
CA HIS A 62 6.68 5.42 -18.91
C HIS A 62 8.11 5.22 -19.46
N GLU A 63 9.15 5.57 -18.70
CA GLU A 63 10.55 5.37 -19.06
C GLU A 63 11.09 3.99 -18.60
N GLY A 64 10.27 3.20 -17.91
CA GLY A 64 10.68 1.91 -17.33
C GLY A 64 11.42 2.04 -15.98
N VAL A 65 11.43 3.22 -15.36
CA VAL A 65 12.06 3.46 -14.05
C VAL A 65 11.14 3.00 -12.93
N VAL A 66 11.70 2.26 -11.96
CA VAL A 66 10.96 1.74 -10.80
C VAL A 66 10.49 2.89 -9.89
N LEU A 67 9.18 2.98 -9.71
CA LEU A 67 8.53 3.89 -8.78
C LEU A 67 8.52 3.30 -7.37
N ARG A 68 8.94 4.09 -6.38
CA ARG A 68 9.00 3.66 -4.98
C ARG A 68 7.60 3.31 -4.46
N PRO A 69 7.41 2.16 -3.78
CA PRO A 69 6.08 1.71 -3.35
C PRO A 69 5.40 2.67 -2.37
N ARG A 70 6.18 3.49 -1.65
CA ARG A 70 5.70 4.42 -0.62
C ARG A 70 5.61 5.86 -1.09
N ALA A 71 6.03 6.14 -2.32
CA ALA A 71 5.83 7.44 -2.93
C ALA A 71 4.33 7.77 -3.03
N ILE A 72 3.98 9.02 -2.79
CA ILE A 72 2.60 9.51 -2.88
C ILE A 72 2.26 9.74 -4.35
N VAL A 73 1.08 9.26 -4.78
CA VAL A 73 0.65 9.28 -6.18
C VAL A 73 0.67 10.70 -6.74
N CYS A 74 0.00 11.66 -6.10
CA CYS A 74 -0.07 13.05 -6.59
C CYS A 74 1.24 13.85 -6.49
N GLU A 75 2.26 13.33 -5.81
CA GLU A 75 3.57 13.97 -5.72
C GLU A 75 4.54 13.45 -6.79
N ASN A 76 4.22 12.33 -7.43
CA ASN A 76 5.13 11.60 -8.31
C ASN A 76 4.52 11.25 -9.67
N LEU A 77 3.21 11.45 -9.84
CA LEU A 77 2.49 11.21 -11.08
C LEU A 77 1.52 12.37 -11.36
N GLU A 78 1.30 12.63 -12.64
CA GLU A 78 0.31 13.58 -13.14
C GLU A 78 -1.06 12.92 -13.38
N ASP A 79 -2.10 13.74 -13.49
CA ASP A 79 -3.43 13.26 -13.86
C ASP A 79 -3.43 12.70 -15.29
N GLY A 80 -3.91 11.46 -15.45
CA GLY A 80 -3.91 10.73 -16.71
C GLY A 80 -2.57 10.10 -17.09
N GLU A 81 -1.54 10.20 -16.25
CA GLU A 81 -0.22 9.63 -16.55
C GLU A 81 -0.28 8.10 -16.69
N GLU A 82 0.54 7.56 -17.60
CA GLU A 82 0.66 6.13 -17.85
C GLU A 82 1.80 5.49 -17.03
N VAL A 83 1.46 4.43 -16.31
CA VAL A 83 2.42 3.61 -15.55
C VAL A 83 2.23 2.12 -15.87
N THR A 84 3.24 1.32 -15.58
CA THR A 84 3.18 -0.13 -15.74
C THR A 84 3.26 -0.82 -14.38
N VAL A 85 2.33 -1.72 -14.09
CA VAL A 85 2.40 -2.60 -12.91
C VAL A 85 2.78 -4.00 -13.37
N GLU A 86 3.85 -4.54 -12.79
CA GLU A 86 4.25 -5.92 -13.01
C GLU A 86 3.78 -6.77 -11.82
N LEU A 87 3.01 -7.82 -12.12
CA LEU A 87 2.55 -8.78 -11.11
C LEU A 87 3.52 -9.94 -11.01
N ARG A 88 3.65 -10.47 -9.79
CA ARG A 88 4.47 -11.63 -9.49
C ARG A 88 3.99 -12.86 -10.27
N GLN A 89 4.91 -13.54 -10.95
CA GLN A 89 4.61 -14.69 -11.80
C GLN A 89 4.71 -16.06 -11.08
N GLY A 90 5.26 -16.11 -9.87
CA GLY A 90 5.46 -17.37 -9.14
C GLY A 90 5.68 -17.18 -7.64
N ALA A 91 6.02 -18.28 -6.96
CA ALA A 91 6.24 -18.30 -5.51
C ALA A 91 7.57 -17.68 -5.06
N THR A 92 8.49 -17.43 -5.99
CA THR A 92 9.81 -16.81 -5.77
C THR A 92 10.05 -15.73 -6.82
N ILE A 93 10.80 -14.69 -6.45
CA ILE A 93 11.38 -13.75 -7.43
C ILE A 93 12.73 -14.34 -7.83
N PRO A 94 13.14 -14.27 -9.11
CA PRO A 94 14.50 -14.58 -9.53
C PRO A 94 15.54 -13.86 -8.65
N GLU A 95 16.64 -14.54 -8.31
CA GLU A 95 17.63 -14.00 -7.36
C GLU A 95 18.36 -12.77 -7.89
N ASP A 96 18.47 -12.65 -9.21
CA ASP A 96 19.09 -11.57 -9.99
C ASP A 96 18.20 -10.33 -10.17
N ASP A 97 16.89 -10.43 -9.86
CA ASP A 97 15.96 -9.30 -9.93
C ASP A 97 15.94 -8.53 -8.58
N PHE A 98 17.03 -7.81 -8.34
CA PHE A 98 17.25 -7.04 -7.11
C PHE A 98 16.21 -5.93 -6.90
N GLU A 99 15.80 -5.25 -7.97
CA GLU A 99 14.84 -4.15 -7.90
C GLU A 99 13.47 -4.62 -7.41
N SER A 100 12.98 -5.74 -7.96
CA SER A 100 11.71 -6.32 -7.55
C SER A 100 11.74 -6.82 -6.10
N ARG A 101 12.88 -7.35 -5.65
CA ARG A 101 13.06 -7.75 -4.25
C ARG A 101 13.03 -6.55 -3.32
N GLU A 102 13.74 -5.48 -3.65
CA GLU A 102 13.74 -4.25 -2.86
C GLU A 102 12.34 -3.63 -2.81
N TRP A 103 11.64 -3.60 -3.95
CA TRP A 103 10.29 -3.08 -4.04
C TRP A 103 9.32 -3.89 -3.17
N LEU A 104 9.35 -5.23 -3.25
CA LEU A 104 8.51 -6.08 -2.40
C LEU A 104 8.84 -5.92 -0.91
N GLU A 105 10.10 -5.82 -0.55
CA GLU A 105 10.51 -5.63 0.84
C GLU A 105 10.04 -4.28 1.40
N GLU A 106 10.16 -3.20 0.62
CA GLU A 106 9.66 -1.88 1.03
C GLU A 106 8.12 -1.83 1.04
N ALA A 107 7.48 -2.50 0.08
CA ALA A 107 6.04 -2.58 -0.01
C ALA A 107 5.44 -3.41 1.11
N TYR A 108 5.94 -4.63 1.36
CA TYR A 108 5.28 -5.67 2.16
C TYR A 108 6.17 -6.33 3.22
N GLY A 109 7.45 -5.96 3.32
CA GLY A 109 8.36 -6.51 4.31
C GLY A 109 7.96 -6.18 5.76
N PRO A 110 8.70 -6.67 6.76
CA PRO A 110 8.36 -6.49 8.18
C PRO A 110 8.24 -5.02 8.60
N GLN A 111 9.02 -4.14 7.96
CA GLN A 111 9.01 -2.69 8.20
C GLN A 111 7.95 -1.94 7.39
N SER A 112 7.13 -2.66 6.61
CA SER A 112 6.04 -2.08 5.84
C SER A 112 4.90 -1.57 6.73
N ASN A 113 4.79 -2.06 7.95
CA ASN A 113 3.85 -1.52 8.92
C ASN A 113 4.39 -0.19 9.44
N LEU A 114 3.58 0.87 9.28
CA LEU A 114 3.95 2.21 9.71
C LEU A 114 4.05 2.30 11.24
N MET A 115 3.22 1.52 11.93
CA MET A 115 3.06 1.55 13.38
C MET A 115 3.02 0.10 13.88
N GLU A 116 3.87 -0.22 14.84
CA GLU A 116 3.76 -1.43 15.65
C GLU A 116 2.80 -1.14 16.79
N CYS A 117 1.68 -1.86 16.86
CA CYS A 117 0.72 -1.74 17.96
C CYS A 117 1.01 -2.82 19.00
N ARG A 118 1.39 -2.40 20.21
CA ARG A 118 1.58 -3.28 21.37
C ARG A 118 0.39 -3.14 22.29
N ILE A 119 -0.42 -4.20 22.35
CA ILE A 119 -1.60 -4.25 23.22
C ILE A 119 -1.20 -4.95 24.51
N ARG A 120 -1.33 -4.24 25.63
CA ARG A 120 -1.14 -4.75 27.00
C ARG A 120 -2.49 -4.82 27.70
N TRP A 121 -2.80 -5.93 28.36
CA TRP A 121 -4.04 -6.03 29.14
C TRP A 121 -3.82 -6.64 30.53
N LYS A 122 -4.74 -6.33 31.45
CA LYS A 122 -4.77 -6.91 32.80
C LYS A 122 -6.06 -7.71 33.00
N VAL A 123 -5.89 -8.94 33.47
CA VAL A 123 -6.99 -9.84 33.86
C VAL A 123 -7.17 -9.76 35.39
N ASP A 124 -8.42 -9.85 35.86
CA ASP A 124 -8.72 -9.79 37.29
C ASP A 124 -8.42 -11.14 37.96
N SER A 125 -7.33 -11.21 38.73
CA SER A 125 -6.87 -12.43 39.38
C SER A 125 -7.84 -12.97 40.45
N ARG A 126 -8.90 -12.23 40.77
CA ARG A 126 -9.91 -12.60 41.78
C ARG A 126 -11.09 -13.39 41.20
N LEU A 127 -11.22 -13.47 39.88
CA LEU A 127 -12.28 -14.23 39.21
C LEU A 127 -11.67 -15.50 38.58
N PRO A 128 -11.76 -16.66 39.25
CA PRO A 128 -10.97 -17.85 38.91
C PRO A 128 -11.38 -18.59 37.62
N ALA A 129 -12.12 -17.97 36.70
CA ALA A 129 -12.61 -18.67 35.50
C ALA A 129 -12.89 -17.78 34.27
N GLN A 130 -12.49 -16.50 34.27
CA GLN A 130 -12.76 -15.62 33.15
C GLN A 130 -11.49 -14.87 32.77
N ASP A 131 -10.81 -15.34 31.72
CA ASP A 131 -9.70 -14.66 31.03
C ASP A 131 -10.16 -13.38 30.30
N ILE A 132 -11.14 -12.68 30.86
CA ILE A 132 -11.72 -11.47 30.26
C ILE A 132 -10.88 -10.28 30.71
N PRO A 133 -10.24 -9.54 29.78
CA PRO A 133 -9.48 -8.35 30.10
C PRO A 133 -10.35 -7.29 30.79
N LYS A 134 -9.93 -6.79 31.95
CA LYS A 134 -10.62 -5.68 32.65
C LYS A 134 -10.11 -4.31 32.22
N MET A 135 -8.84 -4.25 31.82
CA MET A 135 -8.20 -3.06 31.27
C MET A 135 -7.34 -3.45 30.09
N VAL A 136 -7.50 -2.74 28.98
CA VAL A 136 -6.70 -2.87 27.76
C VAL A 136 -6.05 -1.52 27.50
N ARG A 137 -4.73 -1.52 27.31
CA ARG A 137 -3.94 -0.36 26.91
C ARG A 137 -3.17 -0.73 25.65
N GLY A 138 -3.38 0.02 24.57
CA GLY A 138 -2.52 -0.04 23.39
C GLY A 138 -1.46 1.04 23.48
N ASP A 139 -0.20 0.68 23.26
CA ASP A 139 0.85 1.63 22.93
C ASP A 139 1.25 1.37 21.47
N PHE A 140 1.65 2.42 20.75
CA PHE A 140 2.11 2.27 19.37
C PHE A 140 3.50 2.88 19.23
N GLU A 141 4.35 2.21 18.46
CA GLU A 141 5.69 2.67 18.10
C GLU A 141 5.73 2.83 16.57
N VAL A 142 6.10 4.01 16.09
CA VAL A 142 6.34 4.23 14.65
C VAL A 142 7.72 3.67 14.36
N ALA A 143 7.84 2.81 13.33
CA ALA A 143 9.13 2.21 13.04
C ALA A 143 10.18 3.31 12.73
N PRO A 144 11.45 3.19 13.18
CA PRO A 144 12.42 4.27 13.11
C PRO A 144 12.58 4.91 11.72
N ARG A 145 12.48 4.10 10.66
CA ARG A 145 12.56 4.54 9.25
C ARG A 145 11.47 5.56 8.87
N TRP A 146 10.36 5.60 9.59
CA TRP A 146 9.19 6.44 9.30
C TRP A 146 9.07 7.67 10.19
N GLN A 147 9.93 7.84 11.21
CA GLN A 147 9.82 8.96 12.16
C GLN A 147 9.91 10.35 11.50
N GLY A 148 10.69 10.50 10.43
CA GLY A 148 10.81 11.77 9.71
C GLY A 148 9.54 12.21 8.98
N VAL A 149 8.69 11.24 8.60
CA VAL A 149 7.40 11.50 7.92
C VAL A 149 6.25 11.55 8.93
N TYR A 150 6.31 10.69 9.96
CA TYR A 150 5.29 10.56 11.01
C TYR A 150 5.94 10.61 12.40
N PRO A 151 6.30 11.81 12.89
CA PRO A 151 6.94 11.96 14.18
C PRO A 151 5.98 11.54 15.31
N GLN A 152 6.47 10.72 16.24
CA GLN A 152 5.75 10.47 17.49
C GLN A 152 5.96 11.70 18.38
N LYS A 153 4.87 12.28 18.90
CA LYS A 153 4.98 13.29 19.96
C LYS A 153 5.44 12.57 21.23
N ASP A 154 6.54 13.04 21.80
CA ASP A 154 6.99 12.66 23.15
C ASP A 154 5.93 12.97 24.22
#